data_AF-A0A9D5JN52-F1
#
_entry.id   AF-A0A9D5JN52-F1
#
_cell.length_a   1.000
_cell.length_b   1.000
_cell.length_c   1.000
_cell.angle_alpha   90.00
_cell.angle_beta   90.00
_cell.angle_gamma   90.00
#
_symmetry.space_group_name_H-M   'P 1'
#
loop_
_entity.id
_entity.type
_entity.pdbx_description
1 polymer ?
#
loop_
_entity_poly.entity_id
_entity_poly.type
_entity_poly.pdbx_seq_one_letter_code
_entity_poly.pdbx_strand_id
1 'polypeptide(L)'
;ILKAEGKSPDAYKVAKQADVLMAFYLLSFSELEDIFKRLGYPFDKQILRKNYQYYIKRTSHGSTLSKVTHCYIALILNKPKEAWRMFKDVLESDIYDVQGGTTPEGIHVGVMGGSVGILTRGFCGLDFTENKIILNPHLPKEWEKVKFKVLYKNIWFTFSFSRNSVSVLTEGQISLPIEVEGTSYYPSLGKKLTIPIP
;
A
#
# COMPACT_ATOMS: atom_id res chain seq x y z
N ILE A 1 16.18 -20.19 16.25
CA ILE A 1 17.01 -19.73 17.38
C ILE A 1 16.21 -19.75 18.68
N LEU A 2 15.37 -18.74 19.01
CA LEU A 2 14.66 -18.69 20.31
C LEU A 2 13.91 -19.97 20.69
N LYS A 3 13.06 -20.49 19.80
CA LYS A 3 12.32 -21.76 20.04
C LYS A 3 13.24 -22.96 20.26
N ALA A 4 14.36 -23.03 19.53
CA ALA A 4 15.34 -24.11 19.68
C ALA A 4 16.06 -24.04 21.03
N GLU A 5 16.13 -22.86 21.64
CA GLU A 5 16.66 -22.63 22.99
C GLU A 5 15.58 -22.68 24.09
N GLY A 6 14.35 -23.10 23.77
CA GLY A 6 13.23 -23.14 24.73
C GLY A 6 12.71 -21.76 25.17
N LYS A 7 13.04 -20.69 24.44
CA LYS A 7 12.62 -19.32 24.75
C LYS A 7 11.41 -18.89 23.90
N SER A 8 10.46 -18.20 24.54
CA SER A 8 9.32 -17.59 23.82
C SER A 8 9.72 -16.25 23.16
N PRO A 9 9.38 -16.02 21.87
CA PRO A 9 9.51 -14.71 21.23
C PRO A 9 8.78 -13.57 21.96
N ASP A 10 7.72 -13.89 22.71
CA ASP A 10 6.92 -12.88 23.44
C ASP A 10 7.72 -12.21 24.54
N ALA A 11 8.63 -12.95 25.19
CA ALA A 11 9.55 -12.41 26.20
C ALA A 11 10.48 -11.33 25.63
N TYR A 12 10.64 -11.28 24.31
CA TYR A 12 11.47 -10.33 23.58
C TYR A 12 10.66 -9.36 22.71
N LYS A 13 9.32 -9.44 22.77
CA LYS A 13 8.40 -8.62 21.96
C LYS A 13 8.66 -8.75 20.45
N VAL A 14 9.07 -9.93 19.99
CA VAL A 14 9.36 -10.19 18.57
C VAL A 14 8.09 -10.65 17.85
N ALA A 15 7.61 -9.85 16.90
CA ALA A 15 6.49 -10.20 16.04
C ALA A 15 6.96 -10.94 14.78
N LYS A 16 6.19 -11.95 14.34
CA LYS A 16 6.45 -12.65 13.07
C LYS A 16 6.21 -11.73 11.87
N GLN A 17 5.14 -10.92 11.93
CA GLN A 17 4.66 -10.11 10.82
C GLN A 17 4.00 -8.83 11.31
N ALA A 18 3.55 -7.98 10.39
CA ALA A 18 2.76 -6.79 10.72
C ALA A 18 1.49 -7.19 11.49
N ASP A 19 1.28 -6.55 12.63
CA ASP A 19 0.10 -6.72 13.49
C ASP A 19 -0.59 -5.35 13.68
N VAL A 20 -0.14 -4.51 14.61
CA VAL A 20 -0.67 -3.14 14.79
C VAL A 20 -0.64 -2.31 13.51
N LEU A 21 0.41 -2.49 12.70
CA LEU A 21 0.52 -1.79 11.41
C LEU A 21 -0.49 -2.27 10.36
N MET A 22 -1.09 -3.46 10.54
CA MET A 22 -2.15 -3.95 9.67
C MET A 22 -3.41 -3.08 9.76
N ALA A 23 -3.71 -2.51 10.93
CA ALA A 23 -4.85 -1.60 11.08
C ALA A 23 -4.75 -0.40 10.11
N PHE A 24 -3.55 0.18 9.99
CA PHE A 24 -3.25 1.29 9.07
C PHE A 24 -3.13 0.87 7.59
N TYR A 25 -3.05 -0.43 7.32
CA TYR A 25 -3.05 -0.97 5.95
C TYR A 25 -4.47 -1.23 5.45
N LEU A 26 -5.36 -1.64 6.35
CA LEU A 26 -6.74 -2.00 6.05
C LEU A 26 -7.69 -0.80 6.07
N LEU A 27 -7.47 0.15 6.97
CA LEU A 27 -8.37 1.26 7.23
C LEU A 27 -7.72 2.60 6.87
N SER A 28 -8.54 3.52 6.36
CA SER A 28 -8.13 4.91 6.15
C SER A 28 -7.85 5.62 7.48
N PHE A 29 -7.09 6.71 7.42
CA PHE A 29 -6.76 7.49 8.61
C PHE A 29 -8.02 8.07 9.29
N SER A 30 -9.02 8.48 8.50
CA SER A 30 -10.31 8.97 8.99
C SER A 30 -11.12 7.88 9.70
N GLU A 31 -11.16 6.66 9.16
CA GLU A 31 -11.87 5.54 9.81
C GLU A 31 -11.22 5.19 11.15
N LEU A 32 -9.88 5.18 11.20
CA LEU A 32 -9.15 4.96 12.45
C LEU A 32 -9.41 6.08 13.47
N GLU A 33 -9.40 7.34 13.04
CA GLU A 33 -9.73 8.48 13.90
C GLU A 33 -11.12 8.34 14.51
N ASP A 34 -12.12 7.99 13.69
CA ASP A 34 -13.50 7.78 14.15
C ASP A 34 -13.62 6.61 15.13
N ILE A 35 -12.92 5.49 14.88
CA ILE A 35 -12.89 4.34 15.79
C ILE A 35 -12.27 4.74 17.14
N PHE A 36 -11.11 5.41 17.14
CA PHE A 36 -10.44 5.82 18.37
C PHE A 36 -11.30 6.82 19.17
N LYS A 37 -11.92 7.78 18.49
CA LYS A 37 -12.85 8.74 19.10
C LYS A 37 -14.03 8.05 19.77
N ARG A 38 -14.65 7.06 19.12
CA ARG A 38 -15.76 6.28 19.69
C ARG A 38 -15.34 5.46 20.91
N LEU A 39 -14.09 5.00 20.94
CA LEU A 39 -13.52 4.25 22.06
C LEU A 39 -13.00 5.16 23.19
N GLY A 40 -13.03 6.48 23.01
CA GLY A 40 -12.54 7.44 24.01
C GLY A 40 -11.02 7.58 24.06
N TYR A 41 -10.29 7.16 23.02
CA TYR A 41 -8.84 7.29 22.95
C TYR A 41 -8.42 8.49 22.10
N PRO A 42 -7.36 9.21 22.48
CA PRO A 42 -6.81 10.26 21.64
C PRO A 42 -6.19 9.67 20.38
N PHE A 43 -6.38 10.35 19.25
CA PHE A 43 -5.79 9.98 17.97
C PHE A 43 -4.96 11.15 17.44
N ASP A 44 -3.64 10.99 17.42
CA ASP A 44 -2.71 11.99 16.91
C ASP A 44 -2.18 11.59 15.52
N LYS A 45 -1.88 12.56 14.66
CA LYS A 45 -1.29 12.30 13.32
C LYS A 45 0.10 11.64 13.37
N GLN A 46 0.75 11.62 14.53
CA GLN A 46 2.04 10.98 14.73
C GLN A 46 1.92 9.49 15.11
N ILE A 47 0.71 8.99 15.40
CA ILE A 47 0.48 7.65 15.94
C ILE A 47 1.03 6.57 15.00
N LEU A 48 0.82 6.75 13.69
CA LEU A 48 1.38 5.86 12.68
C LEU A 48 2.90 5.87 12.69
N ARG A 49 3.54 7.06 12.74
CA ARG A 49 5.00 7.18 12.76
C ARG A 49 5.60 6.55 14.01
N LYS A 50 5.00 6.78 15.18
CA LYS A 50 5.42 6.21 16.48
C LYS A 50 5.33 4.68 16.45
N ASN A 51 4.18 4.14 16.03
CA ASN A 51 3.98 2.70 15.93
C ASN A 51 4.91 2.06 14.88
N TYR A 52 5.08 2.68 13.73
CA TYR A 52 6.00 2.18 12.70
C TYR A 52 7.43 2.05 13.22
N GLN A 53 7.97 3.10 13.85
CA GLN A 53 9.32 3.08 14.43
C GLN A 53 9.48 2.03 15.55
N TYR A 54 8.41 1.77 16.29
CA TYR A 54 8.40 0.77 17.35
C TYR A 54 8.42 -0.66 16.78
N TYR A 55 7.50 -0.96 15.86
CA TYR A 55 7.26 -2.31 15.36
C TYR A 55 8.23 -2.74 14.26
N ILE A 56 8.76 -1.83 13.43
CA ILE A 56 9.75 -2.21 12.42
C ILE A 56 11.02 -2.81 13.04
N LYS A 57 11.43 -2.33 14.22
CA LYS A 57 12.58 -2.85 14.97
C LYS A 57 12.31 -4.18 15.68
N ARG A 58 11.06 -4.62 15.70
CA ARG A 58 10.55 -5.76 16.47
C ARG A 58 9.86 -6.81 15.62
N THR A 59 9.86 -6.65 14.30
CA THR A 59 9.25 -7.58 13.37
C THR A 59 10.34 -8.36 12.66
N SER A 60 10.33 -9.68 12.77
CA SER A 60 11.32 -10.54 12.12
C SER A 60 11.08 -10.71 10.61
N HIS A 61 9.88 -10.33 10.14
CA HIS A 61 9.42 -10.58 8.77
C HIS A 61 9.46 -12.06 8.38
N GLY A 62 9.19 -12.97 9.33
CA GLY A 62 9.06 -14.41 9.09
C GLY A 62 7.82 -14.82 8.29
N SER A 63 7.22 -13.88 7.56
CA SER A 63 6.13 -14.04 6.61
C SER A 63 6.29 -12.93 5.58
N THR A 64 6.32 -13.28 4.29
CA THR A 64 6.49 -12.30 3.22
C THR A 64 5.36 -11.25 3.21
N LEU A 65 4.14 -11.60 3.66
CA LEU A 65 3.04 -10.63 3.84
C LEU A 65 3.41 -9.48 4.78
N SER A 66 4.32 -9.70 5.73
CA SER A 66 4.82 -8.63 6.59
C SER A 66 5.45 -7.50 5.78
N LYS A 67 6.24 -7.84 4.74
CA LYS A 67 6.89 -6.85 3.88
C LYS A 67 5.87 -6.11 3.02
N VAL A 68 4.76 -6.77 2.65
CA VAL A 68 3.66 -6.11 1.94
C VAL A 68 3.10 -4.93 2.76
N THR A 69 2.71 -5.20 4.00
CA THR A 69 2.17 -4.18 4.91
C THR A 69 3.19 -3.09 5.21
N HIS A 70 4.42 -3.46 5.59
CA HIS A 70 5.44 -2.46 5.94
C HIS A 70 5.87 -1.59 4.75
N CYS A 71 5.88 -2.14 3.54
CA CYS A 71 6.14 -1.37 2.32
C CYS A 71 5.06 -0.29 2.12
N TYR A 72 3.78 -0.66 2.22
CA TYR A 72 2.68 0.29 2.10
C TYR A 72 2.75 1.40 3.16
N ILE A 73 3.01 1.04 4.42
CA ILE A 73 3.17 2.04 5.49
C ILE A 73 4.40 2.93 5.27
N ALA A 74 5.50 2.39 4.76
CA ALA A 74 6.67 3.18 4.41
C ALA A 74 6.35 4.22 3.33
N LEU A 75 5.51 3.89 2.34
CA LEU A 75 5.04 4.84 1.32
C LEU A 75 4.22 5.96 1.95
N ILE A 76 3.23 5.62 2.80
CA ILE A 76 2.41 6.62 3.52
C ILE A 76 3.29 7.57 4.37
N LEU A 77 4.33 7.03 4.99
CA LEU A 77 5.26 7.80 5.83
C LEU A 77 6.34 8.56 5.03
N ASN A 78 6.23 8.59 3.70
CA ASN A 78 7.20 9.20 2.79
C ASN A 78 8.64 8.68 3.00
N LYS A 79 8.78 7.34 3.01
CA LYS A 79 10.05 6.62 3.13
C LYS A 79 10.35 5.81 1.85
N PRO A 80 10.54 6.47 0.70
CA PRO A 80 10.57 5.80 -0.61
C PRO A 80 11.69 4.77 -0.77
N LYS A 81 12.87 5.03 -0.20
CA LYS A 81 14.00 4.07 -0.24
C LYS A 81 13.69 2.77 0.49
N GLU A 82 13.04 2.87 1.65
CA GLU A 82 12.67 1.73 2.48
C GLU A 82 11.53 0.94 1.84
N ALA A 83 10.51 1.64 1.35
CA ALA A 83 9.42 1.06 0.57
C ALA A 83 9.94 0.31 -0.66
N TRP A 84 10.80 0.94 -1.46
CA TRP A 84 11.36 0.31 -2.67
C TRP A 84 12.12 -0.98 -2.35
N ARG A 85 12.96 -0.98 -1.31
CA ARG A 85 13.65 -2.19 -0.86
C ARG A 85 12.67 -3.30 -0.49
N MET A 86 11.66 -3.01 0.33
CA MET A 86 10.66 -4.01 0.74
C MET A 86 9.80 -4.49 -0.43
N PHE A 87 9.52 -3.61 -1.40
CA PHE A 87 8.78 -3.99 -2.60
C PHE A 87 9.56 -4.95 -3.48
N LYS A 88 10.87 -4.75 -3.65
CA LYS A 88 11.72 -5.73 -4.34
C LYS A 88 11.70 -7.08 -3.64
N ASP A 89 11.84 -7.11 -2.31
CA ASP A 89 11.74 -8.35 -1.55
C ASP A 89 10.38 -9.07 -1.75
N VAL A 90 9.29 -8.30 -1.91
CA VAL A 90 7.96 -8.84 -2.21
C VAL A 90 7.90 -9.46 -3.60
N LEU A 91 8.46 -8.80 -4.62
CA LEU A 91 8.51 -9.30 -6.00
C LEU A 91 9.42 -10.53 -6.15
N GLU A 92 10.53 -10.53 -5.41
CA GLU A 92 11.58 -11.56 -5.47
C GLU A 92 11.22 -12.80 -4.64
N SER A 93 10.23 -12.72 -3.75
CA SER A 93 9.93 -13.74 -2.73
C SER A 93 9.87 -15.17 -3.27
N ASP A 94 8.97 -15.43 -4.23
CA ASP A 94 8.77 -16.79 -4.75
C ASP A 94 9.79 -17.12 -5.84
N ILE A 95 10.22 -16.13 -6.62
CA ILE A 95 11.18 -16.31 -7.72
C ILE A 95 12.52 -16.83 -7.20
N TYR A 96 12.96 -16.31 -6.04
CA TYR A 96 14.25 -16.65 -5.43
C TYR A 96 14.12 -17.45 -4.13
N ASP A 97 12.91 -17.90 -3.77
CA ASP A 97 12.63 -18.63 -2.54
C ASP A 97 13.24 -17.95 -1.29
N VAL A 98 12.93 -16.67 -1.11
CA VAL A 98 13.55 -15.80 -0.09
C VAL A 98 13.31 -16.31 1.34
N GLN A 99 12.25 -17.09 1.58
CA GLN A 99 11.98 -17.72 2.88
C GLN A 99 12.77 -19.02 3.09
N GLY A 100 13.32 -19.63 2.04
CA GLY A 100 14.17 -20.80 2.09
C GLY A 100 13.40 -22.09 2.36
N GLY A 101 12.89 -22.70 1.31
CA GLY A 101 12.26 -24.03 1.32
C GLY A 101 10.73 -24.02 1.24
N THR A 102 10.09 -22.85 1.28
CA THR A 102 8.62 -22.75 1.26
C THR A 102 8.03 -22.68 -0.14
N THR A 103 8.75 -22.11 -1.13
CA THR A 103 8.24 -22.04 -2.50
C THR A 103 7.98 -23.41 -3.12
N PRO A 104 8.83 -24.43 -2.92
CA PRO A 104 8.54 -25.79 -3.40
C PRO A 104 7.26 -26.40 -2.81
N GLU A 105 6.82 -25.95 -1.63
CA GLU A 105 5.55 -26.37 -1.01
C GLU A 105 4.33 -25.65 -1.62
N GLY A 106 4.55 -24.49 -2.24
CA GLY A 106 3.53 -23.74 -2.96
C GLY A 106 3.88 -22.25 -3.11
N ILE A 107 3.34 -21.62 -4.15
CA ILE A 107 3.48 -20.16 -4.34
C ILE A 107 2.64 -19.37 -3.33
N HIS A 108 3.13 -18.21 -2.92
CA HIS A 108 2.49 -17.36 -1.91
C HIS A 108 1.51 -16.38 -2.57
N VAL A 109 0.31 -16.85 -2.90
CA VAL A 109 -0.72 -16.05 -3.60
C VAL A 109 -1.09 -14.75 -2.88
N GLY A 110 -1.01 -14.71 -1.54
CA GLY A 110 -1.24 -13.49 -0.77
C GLY A 110 -0.19 -12.39 -1.04
N VAL A 111 1.06 -12.79 -1.26
CA VAL A 111 2.16 -11.88 -1.63
C VAL A 111 1.98 -11.39 -3.06
N MET A 112 1.59 -12.29 -3.97
CA MET A 112 1.30 -11.93 -5.37
C MET A 112 0.16 -10.91 -5.47
N GLY A 113 -0.94 -11.12 -4.74
CA GLY A 113 -2.00 -10.11 -4.64
C GLY A 113 -1.51 -8.81 -3.97
N GLY A 114 -0.70 -8.95 -2.92
CA GLY A 114 -0.10 -7.84 -2.21
C GLY A 114 0.82 -6.96 -3.08
N SER A 115 1.54 -7.53 -4.05
CA SER A 115 2.42 -6.78 -4.95
C SER A 115 1.62 -5.86 -5.88
N VAL A 116 0.50 -6.35 -6.42
CA VAL A 116 -0.46 -5.55 -7.21
C VAL A 116 -1.08 -4.46 -6.33
N GLY A 117 -1.42 -4.78 -5.08
CA GLY A 117 -1.91 -3.82 -4.10
C GLY A 117 -0.91 -2.71 -3.79
N ILE A 118 0.37 -3.02 -3.61
CA ILE A 118 1.42 -2.01 -3.40
C ILE A 118 1.60 -1.13 -4.63
N LEU A 119 1.61 -1.72 -5.83
CA LEU A 119 1.71 -0.96 -7.08
C LEU A 119 0.55 0.04 -7.21
N THR A 120 -0.69 -0.43 -7.02
CA THR A 120 -1.89 0.38 -7.24
C THR A 120 -2.19 1.35 -6.10
N ARG A 121 -2.38 0.84 -4.87
CA ARG A 121 -2.76 1.65 -3.69
C ARG A 121 -1.56 2.35 -3.06
N GLY A 122 -0.37 1.76 -3.14
CA GLY A 122 0.84 2.31 -2.55
C GLY A 122 1.50 3.34 -3.48
N PHE A 123 2.17 2.88 -4.52
CA PHE A 123 2.97 3.74 -5.40
C PHE A 123 2.12 4.67 -6.26
N CYS A 124 1.00 4.20 -6.80
CA CYS A 124 0.09 5.06 -7.55
C CYS A 124 -0.89 5.83 -6.65
N GLY A 125 -0.94 5.52 -5.35
CA GLY A 125 -1.79 6.18 -4.38
C GLY A 125 -3.27 6.13 -4.72
N LEU A 126 -3.71 5.08 -5.42
CA LEU A 126 -5.10 4.92 -5.84
C LEU A 126 -5.97 4.54 -4.66
N ASP A 127 -6.99 5.35 -4.40
CA ASP A 127 -8.04 5.08 -3.44
C ASP A 127 -9.42 5.40 -4.03
N PHE A 128 -10.39 4.53 -3.76
CA PHE A 128 -11.77 4.72 -4.16
C PHE A 128 -12.60 4.99 -2.91
N THR A 129 -13.14 6.20 -2.84
CA THR A 129 -14.12 6.55 -1.80
C THR A 129 -15.54 6.40 -2.35
N GLU A 130 -16.55 6.67 -1.50
CA GLU A 130 -17.94 6.63 -1.94
C GLU A 130 -18.23 7.62 -3.07
N ASN A 131 -17.59 8.79 -3.06
CA ASN A 131 -17.92 9.94 -3.90
C ASN A 131 -16.80 10.41 -4.85
N LYS A 132 -15.55 9.94 -4.70
CA LYS A 132 -14.42 10.35 -5.56
C LYS A 132 -13.34 9.29 -5.67
N ILE A 133 -12.49 9.44 -6.67
CA ILE A 133 -11.23 8.70 -6.85
C ILE A 133 -10.10 9.61 -6.36
N ILE A 134 -9.20 9.10 -5.52
CA ILE A 134 -8.03 9.83 -5.05
C ILE A 134 -6.78 9.20 -5.66
N LEU A 135 -5.86 10.03 -6.13
CA LEU A 135 -4.57 9.64 -6.68
C LEU A 135 -3.46 10.48 -6.02
N ASN A 136 -2.57 9.81 -5.28
CA ASN A 136 -1.38 10.42 -4.68
C ASN A 136 -0.12 9.66 -5.13
N PRO A 137 0.33 9.86 -6.37
CA PRO A 137 1.41 9.08 -6.95
C PRO A 137 2.76 9.38 -6.30
N HIS A 138 3.49 8.34 -5.92
CA HIS A 138 4.84 8.38 -5.36
C HIS A 138 5.72 7.37 -6.10
N LEU A 139 5.82 7.48 -7.43
CA LEU A 139 6.50 6.48 -8.24
C LEU A 139 7.99 6.35 -7.85
N PRO A 140 8.53 5.12 -7.80
CA PRO A 140 9.96 4.91 -7.58
C PRO A 140 10.73 5.43 -8.79
N LYS A 141 11.98 5.85 -8.57
CA LYS A 141 12.84 6.40 -9.63
C LYS A 141 13.17 5.37 -10.72
N GLU A 142 12.91 4.09 -10.47
CA GLU A 142 13.13 3.00 -11.40
C GLU A 142 12.00 2.88 -12.43
N TRP A 143 10.84 3.52 -12.20
CA TRP A 143 9.70 3.46 -13.10
C TRP A 143 9.62 4.70 -14.00
N GLU A 144 9.53 4.48 -15.30
CA GLU A 144 9.25 5.54 -16.27
C GLU A 144 7.74 5.78 -16.40
N LYS A 145 6.99 4.68 -16.47
CA LYS A 145 5.55 4.70 -16.66
C LYS A 145 4.90 3.46 -16.08
N VAL A 146 3.72 3.63 -15.50
CA VAL A 146 2.82 2.55 -15.09
C VAL A 146 1.47 2.77 -15.74
N LYS A 147 0.85 1.72 -16.26
CA LYS A 147 -0.51 1.75 -16.79
C LYS A 147 -1.26 0.51 -16.36
N PHE A 148 -2.46 0.69 -15.85
CA PHE A 148 -3.35 -0.42 -15.49
C PHE A 148 -4.81 0.00 -15.63
N LYS A 149 -5.70 -0.98 -15.55
CA LYS A 149 -7.14 -0.81 -15.68
C LYS A 149 -7.84 -1.40 -14.45
N VAL A 150 -8.81 -0.68 -13.89
CA VAL A 150 -9.60 -1.12 -12.73
C VAL A 150 -11.08 -1.05 -13.07
N LEU A 151 -11.82 -2.09 -12.67
CA LEU A 151 -13.28 -2.08 -12.69
C LEU A 151 -13.78 -1.64 -11.31
N TYR A 152 -14.49 -0.53 -11.24
CA TYR A 152 -15.11 -0.05 -10.00
C TYR A 152 -16.56 0.33 -10.27
N LYS A 153 -17.49 -0.26 -9.50
CA LYS A 153 -18.95 -0.06 -9.67
C LYS A 153 -19.40 -0.21 -11.14
N ASN A 154 -18.94 -1.26 -11.81
CA ASN A 154 -19.19 -1.55 -13.24
C ASN A 154 -18.67 -0.51 -14.25
N ILE A 155 -17.78 0.39 -13.82
CA ILE A 155 -17.15 1.40 -14.67
C ILE A 155 -15.67 1.06 -14.80
N TRP A 156 -15.19 1.07 -16.04
CA TRP A 156 -13.79 0.81 -16.33
C TRP A 156 -12.99 2.11 -16.28
N PHE A 157 -11.95 2.13 -15.45
CA PHE A 157 -10.99 3.22 -15.35
C PHE A 157 -9.63 2.75 -15.84
N THR A 158 -9.08 3.42 -16.85
CA THR A 158 -7.69 3.21 -17.26
C THR A 158 -6.83 4.32 -16.69
N PHE A 159 -5.89 3.95 -15.82
CA PHE A 159 -4.94 4.87 -15.21
C PHE A 159 -3.59 4.77 -15.91
N SER A 160 -2.92 5.90 -16.07
CA SER A 160 -1.53 5.96 -16.53
C SER A 160 -0.77 6.98 -15.69
N PHE A 161 0.37 6.58 -15.16
CA PHE A 161 1.24 7.41 -14.34
C PHE A 161 2.60 7.48 -15.02
N SER A 162 3.17 8.68 -15.13
CA SER A 162 4.56 8.94 -15.48
C SER A 162 5.18 9.83 -14.41
N ARG A 163 6.45 10.19 -14.56
CA ARG A 163 7.12 11.12 -13.64
C ARG A 163 6.49 12.51 -13.56
N ASN A 164 5.80 12.92 -14.61
CA ASN A 164 5.36 14.29 -14.82
C ASN A 164 3.86 14.40 -15.10
N SER A 165 3.13 13.27 -15.15
CA SER A 165 1.70 13.30 -15.40
C SER A 165 0.97 12.09 -14.85
N VAL A 166 -0.28 12.32 -14.50
CA VAL A 166 -1.29 11.29 -14.27
C VAL A 166 -2.34 11.43 -15.36
N SER A 167 -2.82 10.31 -15.88
CA SER A 167 -3.94 10.29 -16.80
C SER A 167 -4.99 9.28 -16.38
N VAL A 168 -6.25 9.67 -16.58
CA VAL A 168 -7.40 8.80 -16.32
C VAL A 168 -8.34 8.85 -17.52
N LEU A 169 -8.70 7.66 -18.00
CA LEU A 169 -9.79 7.48 -18.97
C LEU A 169 -10.91 6.73 -18.27
N THR A 170 -12.11 7.31 -18.31
CA THR A 170 -13.33 6.72 -17.75
C THR A 170 -14.20 6.18 -18.88
N GLU A 171 -14.35 4.86 -18.93
CA GLU A 171 -15.16 4.14 -19.91
C GLU A 171 -16.46 3.68 -19.21
N GLY A 172 -17.52 4.47 -19.33
CA GLY A 172 -18.80 4.20 -18.69
C GLY A 172 -19.80 5.34 -18.84
N GLN A 173 -20.90 5.25 -18.09
CA GLN A 173 -22.01 6.21 -18.12
C GLN A 173 -21.95 7.26 -16.99
N ILE A 174 -21.15 7.02 -15.96
CA ILE A 174 -21.03 7.91 -14.80
C ILE A 174 -19.55 8.28 -14.62
N SER A 175 -19.32 9.56 -14.35
CA SER A 175 -18.01 10.11 -14.04
C SER A 175 -17.92 10.36 -12.54
N LEU A 176 -16.79 9.99 -11.94
CA LEU A 176 -16.47 10.35 -10.56
C LEU A 176 -15.47 11.51 -10.58
N PRO A 177 -15.58 12.47 -9.64
CA PRO A 177 -14.50 13.42 -9.36
C PRO A 177 -13.19 12.66 -9.11
N ILE A 178 -12.10 13.19 -9.65
CA ILE A 178 -10.76 12.67 -9.45
C ILE A 178 -9.96 13.72 -8.71
N GLU A 179 -9.48 13.38 -7.53
CA GLU A 179 -8.54 14.19 -6.76
C GLU A 179 -7.12 13.73 -7.03
N VAL A 180 -6.26 14.64 -7.47
CA VAL A 180 -4.82 14.38 -7.64
C VAL A 180 -4.06 15.36 -6.76
N GLU A 181 -3.28 14.83 -5.80
CA GLU A 181 -2.51 15.62 -4.83
C GLU A 181 -3.35 16.73 -4.12
N GLY A 182 -4.59 16.41 -3.78
CA GLY A 182 -5.54 17.33 -3.12
C GLY A 182 -6.30 18.27 -4.06
N THR A 183 -6.01 18.28 -5.36
CA THR A 183 -6.74 19.09 -6.35
C THR A 183 -7.81 18.25 -7.06
N SER A 184 -9.05 18.73 -7.08
CA SER A 184 -10.18 18.03 -7.70
C SER A 184 -10.35 18.37 -9.18
N TYR A 185 -10.61 17.34 -9.98
CA TYR A 185 -10.88 17.40 -11.42
C TYR A 185 -12.14 16.60 -11.77
N TYR A 186 -12.84 17.03 -12.81
CA TYR A 186 -14.10 16.43 -13.24
C TYR A 186 -13.97 15.90 -14.68
N PRO A 187 -13.63 14.61 -14.86
CA PRO A 187 -13.36 14.07 -16.18
C PRO A 187 -14.65 13.96 -17.01
N SER A 188 -14.56 14.26 -18.31
CA SER A 188 -15.62 13.93 -19.25
C SER A 188 -15.57 12.46 -19.65
N LEU A 189 -16.73 11.82 -19.78
CA LEU A 189 -16.84 10.42 -20.20
C LEU A 189 -16.18 10.18 -21.56
N GLY A 190 -15.47 9.05 -21.70
CA GLY A 190 -14.81 8.65 -22.93
C GLY A 190 -13.60 9.52 -23.33
N LYS A 191 -13.29 10.58 -22.59
CA LYS A 191 -12.12 11.44 -22.82
C LYS A 191 -11.06 11.18 -21.78
N LYS A 192 -9.82 11.14 -22.25
CA LYS A 192 -8.64 11.02 -21.39
C LYS A 192 -8.37 12.36 -20.71
N LEU A 193 -8.53 12.42 -19.40
CA LEU A 193 -8.03 13.51 -18.56
C LEU A 193 -6.54 13.29 -18.33
N THR A 194 -5.71 14.31 -18.55
CA THR A 194 -4.26 14.28 -18.27
C THR A 194 -3.91 15.47 -17.40
N ILE A 195 -3.30 15.20 -16.26
CA ILE A 195 -2.97 16.16 -15.21
C ILE A 195 -1.46 16.14 -15.03
N PRO A 196 -0.75 17.27 -15.20
CA PRO A 196 0.67 17.34 -14.88
C PRO A 196 0.87 17.22 -13.36
N ILE A 197 1.91 16.50 -12.95
CA ILE A 197 2.37 16.43 -11.55
C ILE A 197 3.81 16.95 -11.47
N PRO A 198 4.18 17.62 -10.36
CA PRO A 198 5.50 18.25 -10.19
C PRO A 198 6.66 17.25 -10.16
#